data_AF-A0A2V3TRR0-F1
#
_entry.id   AF-A0A2V3TRR0-F1
#
_cell.length_a   1.000
_cell.length_b   1.000
_cell.length_c   1.000
_cell.angle_alpha   90.00
_cell.angle_beta   90.00
_cell.angle_gamma   90.00
#
_symmetry.space_group_name_H-M   'P 1'
#
loop_
_entity.id
_entity.type
_entity.pdbx_description
1 polymer ?
#
loop_
_entity_poly.entity_id
_entity_poly.type
_entity_poly.pdbx_seq_one_letter_code
_entity_poly.pdbx_strand_id
1 'polypeptide(L)'
;MRALLRFIGFVILTGGFVAFVIDGARGIANSEFASTPLANTLQAALPSLFPQFLPWMGTHLPEAVQRAVVDNVLTLPTSAVGAILGVLLLWLGRRPADPFLFKPLR
;
A
#
# COMPACT_ATOMS: atom_id res chain seq x y z
N MET A 1 12.29 -7.66 -14.45
CA MET A 1 11.68 -6.53 -13.69
C MET A 1 10.14 -6.56 -13.69
N ARG A 2 9.43 -6.57 -14.83
CA ARG A 2 7.95 -6.47 -14.87
C ARG A 2 7.18 -7.55 -14.09
N ALA A 3 7.62 -8.80 -14.15
CA ALA A 3 7.00 -9.89 -13.39
C ALA A 3 7.13 -9.70 -11.86
N LEU A 4 8.28 -9.17 -11.41
CA LEU A 4 8.52 -8.86 -10.00
C LEU A 4 7.62 -7.71 -9.52
N LEU A 5 7.49 -6.64 -10.32
CA LEU A 5 6.55 -5.55 -10.02
C LEU A 5 5.10 -6.05 -9.91
N ARG A 6 4.69 -6.96 -10.81
CA ARG A 6 3.37 -7.57 -10.74
C ARG A 6 3.20 -8.45 -9.50
N PHE A 7 4.20 -9.27 -9.18
CA PHE A 7 4.17 -10.12 -7.99
C PHE A 7 4.05 -9.29 -6.72
N ILE A 8 4.92 -8.28 -6.54
CA ILE A 8 4.87 -7.36 -5.40
C ILE A 8 3.54 -6.61 -5.38
N GLY A 9 3.05 -6.14 -6.54
CA GLY A 9 1.76 -5.48 -6.67
C GLY A 9 0.59 -6.35 -6.20
N PHE A 10 0.57 -7.63 -6.57
CA PHE A 10 -0.45 -8.57 -6.10
C PHE A 10 -0.35 -8.83 -4.59
N VAL A 11 0.86 -8.99 -4.04
CA VAL A 11 1.06 -9.17 -2.60
C VAL A 11 0.53 -7.97 -1.82
N ILE A 12 0.91 -6.76 -2.23
CA ILE A 12 0.47 -5.52 -1.57
C ILE A 12 -1.04 -5.31 -1.72
N LEU A 13 -1.59 -5.52 -2.92
CA LEU A 13 -3.03 -5.40 -3.18
C LEU A 13 -3.83 -6.38 -2.31
N THR A 14 -3.38 -7.63 -2.21
CA THR A 14 -4.01 -8.65 -1.39
C THR A 14 -3.93 -8.29 0.09
N GLY A 15 -2.78 -7.81 0.56
CA GLY A 15 -2.63 -7.31 1.93
C GLY A 15 -3.58 -6.16 2.26
N GLY A 16 -3.73 -5.18 1.35
CA GLY A 16 -4.68 -4.09 1.49
C GLY A 16 -6.14 -4.56 1.52
N PHE A 17 -6.49 -5.53 0.67
CA PHE A 17 -7.82 -6.14 0.67
C PHE A 17 -8.13 -6.88 1.97
N VAL A 18 -7.18 -7.66 2.50
CA VAL A 18 -7.33 -8.35 3.79
C VAL A 18 -7.52 -7.33 4.92
N ALA A 19 -6.74 -6.24 4.94
CA ALA A 19 -6.92 -5.17 5.92
C ALA A 19 -8.32 -4.55 5.84
N PHE A 20 -8.85 -4.32 4.63
CA PHE A 20 -10.21 -3.81 4.42
C PHE A 20 -11.27 -4.75 5.00
N VAL A 21 -11.14 -6.06 4.76
CA VAL A 21 -12.08 -7.07 5.29
C VAL A 21 -12.02 -7.11 6.82
N ILE A 22 -10.84 -7.06 7.42
CA ILE A 22 -10.65 -7.04 8.88
C ILE A 22 -11.27 -5.78 9.49
N ASP A 23 -10.98 -4.61 8.93
CA ASP A 23 -11.53 -3.34 9.40
C ASP A 23 -13.06 -3.32 9.26
N GLY A 24 -13.60 -3.85 8.16
CA GLY A 24 -15.04 -4.00 7.95
C GLY A 24 -15.70 -4.94 8.96
N ALA A 25 -15.10 -6.10 9.22
CA ALA A 25 -15.59 -7.04 10.23
C ALA A 25 -15.58 -6.45 11.64
N ARG A 26 -14.49 -5.74 12.01
CA ARG A 26 -14.40 -5.00 13.27
C ARG A 26 -15.46 -3.91 13.36
N GLY A 27 -15.71 -3.20 12.26
CA GLY A 27 -16.70 -2.13 12.26
C GLY A 27 -18.13 -2.62 12.48
N ILE A 28 -18.49 -3.77 11.90
CA ILE A 28 -19.78 -4.41 12.14
C ILE A 28 -19.88 -4.90 13.59
N ALA A 29 -18.82 -5.52 14.12
CA ALA A 29 -18.81 -6.05 15.48
C ALA A 29 -18.92 -4.95 16.55
N ASN A 30 -18.24 -3.82 16.34
CA ASN A 30 -18.17 -2.73 17.31
C ASN A 30 -19.21 -1.63 17.08
N SER A 31 -20.00 -1.71 15.99
CA SER A 31 -20.92 -0.63 15.55
C SER A 31 -20.23 0.73 15.38
N GLU A 32 -18.93 0.71 15.07
CA GLU A 32 -18.09 1.90 14.92
C GLU A 32 -17.16 1.72 13.72
N PHE A 33 -17.09 2.71 12.85
CA PHE A 33 -16.16 2.65 11.71
C PHE A 33 -14.75 3.04 12.15
N ALA A 34 -13.89 2.03 12.35
CA ALA A 34 -12.48 2.23 12.64
C ALA A 34 -11.61 1.55 11.59
N SER A 35 -10.69 2.29 11.00
CA SER A 35 -9.69 1.77 10.07
C SER A 35 -8.32 1.64 10.73
N THR A 36 -7.56 0.62 10.36
CA THR A 36 -6.20 0.44 10.87
C THR A 36 -5.25 1.45 10.20
N PRO A 37 -4.56 2.33 10.97
CA PRO A 37 -3.55 3.23 10.42
C PRO A 37 -2.32 2.49 9.88
N LEU A 38 -1.72 3.01 8.82
CA LEU A 38 -0.54 2.45 8.17
C LEU A 38 0.62 2.23 9.14
N ALA A 39 0.85 3.17 10.07
CA ALA A 39 1.88 3.04 11.11
C ALA A 39 1.74 1.74 11.91
N ASN A 40 0.53 1.39 12.33
CA ASN A 40 0.28 0.20 13.15
C ASN A 40 0.58 -1.07 12.35
N THR A 41 0.23 -1.09 11.07
CA THR A 41 0.56 -2.23 10.19
C THR A 41 2.06 -2.34 9.95
N LEU A 42 2.75 -1.22 9.70
CA LEU A 42 4.21 -1.23 9.51
C LEU A 42 4.95 -1.65 10.77
N GLN A 43 4.52 -1.19 11.94
CA GLN A 43 5.07 -1.60 13.22
C GLN A 43 4.86 -3.11 13.47
N ALA A 44 3.68 -3.64 13.14
CA ALA A 44 3.39 -5.06 13.28
C ALA A 44 4.17 -5.94 12.27
N ALA A 45 4.32 -5.48 11.03
CA ALA A 45 5.00 -6.22 9.97
C ALA A 45 6.53 -6.15 10.07
N LEU A 46 7.06 -5.02 10.56
CA LEU A 46 8.49 -4.71 10.61
C LEU A 46 8.91 -4.21 12.01
N PRO A 47 8.76 -5.02 13.06
CA PRO A 47 8.90 -4.58 14.46
C PRO A 47 10.32 -4.09 14.80
N SER A 48 11.35 -4.58 14.11
CA SER A 48 12.74 -4.16 14.33
C SER A 48 13.14 -2.95 13.48
N LEU A 49 12.57 -2.80 12.28
CA LEU A 49 12.96 -1.76 11.32
C LEU A 49 12.15 -0.47 11.50
N PHE A 50 10.86 -0.56 11.79
CA PHE A 50 10.00 0.61 11.92
C PHE A 50 10.44 1.57 13.04
N PRO A 51 10.89 1.12 14.23
CA PRO A 51 11.42 2.03 15.26
C PRO A 51 12.69 2.77 14.84
N GLN A 52 13.47 2.19 13.93
CA GLN A 52 14.70 2.81 13.41
C GLN A 52 14.40 3.82 12.28
N PHE A 53 13.24 3.71 11.65
CA PHE A 53 12.83 4.56 10.54
C PHE A 53 12.61 6.02 10.96
N LEU A 54 11.96 6.27 12.09
CA LEU A 54 11.73 7.64 12.59
C LEU A 54 13.04 8.40 12.87
N PRO A 55 14.02 7.84 13.62
CA PRO A 55 15.33 8.45 13.81
C PRO A 55 16.11 8.65 12.51
N TRP A 56 16.02 7.69 11.58
CA TRP A 56 16.65 7.79 10.27
C TRP A 56 16.05 8.96 9.45
N MET A 57 14.73 9.12 9.45
CA MET A 57 14.08 10.28 8.84
C MET A 57 14.54 11.59 9.49
N GLY A 58 14.62 11.61 10.82
CA GLY A 58 15.09 12.74 11.64
C GLY A 58 16.46 13.28 11.21
N THR A 59 17.33 12.39 10.73
CA THR A 59 18.73 12.70 10.36
C THR A 59 18.92 12.98 8.87
N HIS A 60 18.04 12.48 8.00
CA HIS A 60 18.24 12.53 6.54
C HIS A 60 17.22 13.40 5.79
N LEU A 61 16.08 13.73 6.41
CA LEU A 61 15.00 14.49 5.75
C LEU A 61 14.80 15.86 6.38
N PRO A 62 14.37 16.87 5.60
CA PRO A 62 13.93 18.15 6.17
C PRO A 62 12.73 17.97 7.10
N GLU A 63 12.64 18.77 8.16
CA GLU A 63 11.57 18.70 9.17
C GLU A 63 10.15 18.75 8.55
N ALA A 64 9.96 19.58 7.52
CA ALA A 64 8.69 19.68 6.80
C ALA A 64 8.26 18.34 6.15
N VAL A 65 9.20 17.59 5.60
CA VAL A 65 8.93 16.28 4.97
C VAL A 65 8.62 15.24 6.05
N GLN A 66 9.36 15.27 7.16
CA GLN A 66 9.12 14.36 8.28
C GLN A 66 7.71 14.51 8.81
N ARG A 67 7.30 15.76 9.09
CA ARG A 67 5.96 16.07 9.58
C ARG A 67 4.88 15.67 8.59
N ALA A 68 5.07 15.95 7.30
CA ALA A 68 4.13 15.54 6.27
C ALA A 68 3.93 14.02 6.21
N VAL A 69 5.01 13.24 6.36
CA VAL A 69 4.95 11.77 6.35
C VAL A 69 4.27 11.24 7.61
N VAL A 70 4.63 11.74 8.79
CA VAL A 70 4.06 11.26 10.06
C VAL A 70 2.58 11.63 10.17
N ASP A 71 2.24 12.88 9.90
CA ASP A 71 0.87 13.39 10.13
C ASP A 71 -0.10 12.94 9.03
N ASN A 72 0.36 12.79 7.77
CA ASN A 72 -0.54 12.51 6.64
C ASN A 72 -0.35 11.14 6.01
N VAL A 73 0.85 10.55 5.98
CA VAL A 73 1.08 9.27 5.28
C VAL A 73 0.87 8.08 6.22
N LEU A 74 1.45 8.17 7.42
CA LEU A 74 1.40 7.10 8.41
C LEU A 74 0.02 6.94 9.09
N THR A 75 -0.82 7.98 9.01
CA THR A 75 -2.19 7.99 9.52
C THR A 75 -3.21 7.44 8.52
N LEU A 76 -2.84 7.24 7.26
CA LEU A 76 -3.75 6.74 6.23
C LEU A 76 -4.20 5.30 6.55
N PRO A 77 -5.44 4.93 6.16
CA PRO A 77 -5.91 3.56 6.26
C PRO A 77 -5.01 2.60 5.48
N THR A 78 -4.53 1.54 6.13
CA THR A 78 -3.69 0.50 5.51
C THR A 78 -4.36 -0.11 4.28
N SER A 79 -5.68 -0.32 4.34
CA SER A 79 -6.48 -0.84 3.23
C SER A 79 -6.41 0.05 2.00
N ALA A 80 -6.59 1.36 2.15
CA ALA A 80 -6.52 2.34 1.07
C ALA A 80 -5.10 2.41 0.48
N VAL A 81 -4.08 2.48 1.34
CA VAL A 81 -2.67 2.53 0.90
C VAL A 81 -2.29 1.27 0.13
N GLY A 82 -2.62 0.09 0.66
CA GLY A 82 -2.35 -1.19 0.00
C GLY A 82 -3.10 -1.33 -1.33
N ALA A 83 -4.35 -0.92 -1.40
CA ALA A 83 -5.13 -0.94 -2.64
C ALA A 83 -4.50 -0.02 -3.71
N ILE A 84 -4.22 1.24 -3.37
CA ILE A 84 -3.66 2.22 -4.31
C ILE A 84 -2.27 1.79 -4.77
N LEU A 85 -1.36 1.49 -3.84
CA LEU A 85 0.00 1.08 -4.19
C LEU A 85 0.02 -0.23 -4.98
N GLY A 86 -0.79 -1.21 -4.59
CA GLY A 86 -0.93 -2.47 -5.30
C GLY A 86 -1.38 -2.28 -6.74
N VAL A 87 -2.44 -1.48 -6.97
CA VAL A 87 -2.93 -1.15 -8.31
C VAL A 87 -1.88 -0.40 -9.13
N LEU A 88 -1.19 0.58 -8.53
CA LEU A 88 -0.13 1.33 -9.21
C LEU A 88 1.04 0.43 -9.65
N LEU A 89 1.48 -0.50 -8.80
CA LEU A 89 2.52 -1.46 -9.12
C LEU A 89 2.10 -2.42 -10.23
N LEU A 90 0.86 -2.92 -10.17
CA LEU A 90 0.30 -3.76 -11.23
C LEU A 90 0.21 -3.00 -12.55
N TRP A 91 -0.21 -1.74 -12.51
CA TRP A 91 -0.32 -0.86 -13.67
C TRP A 91 1.05 -0.62 -14.31
N LEU A 92 2.06 -0.28 -13.52
CA LEU A 92 3.44 -0.09 -13.99
C LEU A 92 4.06 -1.39 -14.54
N GLY A 93 3.62 -2.53 -14.02
CA GLY A 93 4.03 -3.86 -14.48
C GLY A 93 3.31 -4.38 -15.74
N ARG A 94 2.32 -3.66 -16.28
CA ARG A 94 1.56 -4.11 -17.46
C ARG A 94 2.47 -4.22 -18.69
N ARG A 95 2.22 -5.22 -19.53
CA ARG A 95 2.79 -5.25 -20.88
C ARG A 95 1.97 -4.29 -21.75
N PRO A 96 2.61 -3.48 -22.62
CA PRO A 96 1.87 -2.71 -23.62
C PRO A 96 1.03 -3.67 -24.46
N ALA A 97 -0.22 -3.29 -24.76
CA ALA A 97 -1.10 -4.11 -25.57
C ALA A 97 -0.47 -4.31 -26.95
N ASP A 98 -0.39 -5.56 -27.41
CA ASP A 98 0.17 -5.87 -28.73
C ASP A 98 -0.76 -5.26 -29.80
N PRO A 99 -0.28 -4.30 -30.62
CA PRO A 99 -1.12 -3.59 -31.59
C PRO A 99 -1.71 -4.48 -32.69
N PHE A 100 -1.21 -5.71 -32.83
CA PHE A 100 -1.42 -6.56 -34.00
C PHE A 100 -2.61 -7.53 -33.88
N LEU A 101 -3.36 -7.53 -32.77
CA LEU A 101 -4.53 -8.40 -32.59
C LEU A 101 -5.83 -7.86 -33.24
N PHE A 102 -5.71 -6.95 -34.22
CA PHE A 102 -6.78 -6.56 -35.14
C PHE A 102 -6.39 -6.93 -36.56
N LYS A 103 -6.20 -8.22 -36.86
CA LYS A 103 -6.18 -8.69 -38.25
C LYS A 103 -7.58 -9.22 -38.56
N PRO A 104 -8.45 -8.46 -39.26
CA PRO A 104 -9.72 -9.00 -39.71
C PRO A 104 -9.41 -10.19 -40.64
N LEU A 105 -9.99 -11.35 -40.31
CA LEU A 105 -9.97 -12.52 -41.18
C LEU A 105 -10.72 -12.11 -42.46
N ARG A 106 -9.97 -12.01 -43.56
CA ARG A 106 -10.53 -11.94 -44.91
C ARG A 106 -10.70 -13.35 -45.44
#